data_AF-A0A927AT83-F1
#
_entry.id   AF-A0A927AT83-F1
#
_cell.length_a   1.000
_cell.length_b   1.000
_cell.length_c   1.000
_cell.angle_alpha   90.00
_cell.angle_beta   90.00
_cell.angle_gamma   90.00
#
_symmetry.space_group_name_H-M   'P 1'
#
loop_
_entity.id
_entity.type
_entity.pdbx_description
1 polymer ?
#
loop_
_entity_poly.entity_id
_entity_poly.type
_entity_poly.pdbx_seq_one_letter_code
_entity_poly.pdbx_strand_id
1 'polypeptide(L)'
;MNRILIAFSLVLLIAATAFRPVVPPGKPTPPVSAAEPVKLSWETLRDVTFKKKWYAEESVYMLYPTFGPSIQKLNGKTVELTGYVLPVDLESNIYVLSAFPYSACFFCGGAGPESVVSLKFKKSDKKFKTDERRTFHGTLKLNADNIYELNYILADAEMVAQ
;
A
#
# COMPACT_ATOMS: atom_id res chain seq x y z
N MET A 1 -72.99 -31.26 -57.28
CA MET A 1 -72.98 -30.06 -58.16
C MET A 1 -72.08 -29.01 -57.53
N ASN A 2 -71.36 -28.28 -58.39
CA ASN A 2 -70.45 -27.17 -58.12
C ASN A 2 -69.05 -27.47 -57.56
N ARG A 3 -68.17 -27.63 -58.55
CA ARG A 3 -66.72 -27.44 -58.52
C ARG A 3 -66.41 -25.96 -58.28
N ILE A 4 -65.50 -25.62 -57.37
CA ILE A 4 -64.70 -24.39 -57.46
C ILE A 4 -63.27 -24.69 -56.95
N LEU A 5 -62.31 -24.51 -57.86
CA LEU A 5 -60.86 -24.55 -57.64
C LEU A 5 -60.41 -23.27 -56.94
N ILE A 6 -59.54 -23.33 -55.92
CA ILE A 6 -58.67 -22.19 -55.55
C ILE A 6 -57.29 -22.68 -55.06
N ALA A 7 -56.31 -22.39 -55.92
CA ALA A 7 -54.88 -22.12 -55.74
C ALA A 7 -54.11 -22.59 -54.49
N PHE A 8 -53.13 -23.47 -54.72
CA PHE A 8 -51.92 -23.64 -53.91
C PHE A 8 -51.06 -22.37 -54.00
N SER A 9 -51.00 -21.57 -52.95
CA SER A 9 -49.97 -20.54 -52.76
C SER A 9 -48.90 -21.09 -51.82
N LEU A 10 -47.80 -21.55 -52.41
CA LEU A 10 -46.58 -21.94 -51.72
C LEU A 10 -45.90 -20.68 -51.16
N VAL A 11 -46.11 -20.38 -49.88
CA VAL A 11 -45.35 -19.34 -49.18
C VAL A 11 -44.00 -19.93 -48.78
N LEU A 12 -42.96 -19.51 -49.50
CA LEU A 12 -41.56 -19.82 -49.16
C LEU A 12 -41.19 -19.00 -47.90
N LEU A 13 -41.13 -19.64 -46.73
CA LEU A 13 -40.52 -19.05 -45.53
C LEU A 13 -39.01 -18.98 -45.73
N ILE A 14 -38.53 -17.84 -46.21
CA ILE A 14 -37.11 -17.49 -46.15
C ILE A 14 -36.82 -17.13 -44.69
N ALA A 15 -36.28 -18.08 -43.93
CA ALA A 15 -35.72 -17.81 -42.62
C ALA A 15 -34.50 -16.88 -42.79
N ALA A 16 -34.70 -15.57 -42.61
CA ALA A 16 -33.62 -14.62 -42.47
C ALA A 16 -32.87 -14.93 -41.16
N THR A 17 -31.80 -15.72 -41.26
CA THR A 17 -30.84 -15.91 -40.18
C THR A 17 -30.13 -14.58 -39.95
N ALA A 18 -30.62 -13.82 -38.98
CA ALA A 18 -29.91 -12.65 -38.47
C ALA A 18 -28.56 -13.12 -37.91
N PHE A 19 -27.51 -12.99 -38.71
CA PHE A 19 -26.13 -13.06 -38.25
C PHE A 19 -25.93 -11.96 -37.21
N ARG A 20 -25.98 -12.34 -35.94
CA ARG A 20 -25.51 -11.47 -34.86
C ARG A 20 -24.01 -11.31 -35.04
N PRO A 21 -23.47 -10.09 -35.13
CA PRO A 21 -22.02 -9.90 -35.15
C PRO A 21 -21.47 -10.45 -33.83
N VAL A 22 -20.56 -11.43 -33.94
CA VAL A 22 -19.77 -11.90 -32.81
C VAL A 22 -18.89 -10.72 -32.40
N VAL A 23 -19.25 -10.07 -31.29
CA VAL A 23 -18.37 -9.08 -30.66
C VAL A 23 -17.15 -9.86 -30.16
N PRO A 24 -15.94 -9.58 -30.67
CA PRO A 24 -14.75 -10.24 -30.17
C PRO A 24 -14.61 -9.92 -28.67
N PRO A 25 -14.12 -10.86 -27.84
CA PRO A 25 -13.85 -10.57 -26.44
C PRO A 25 -12.84 -9.41 -26.39
N GLY A 26 -13.32 -8.26 -25.93
CA GLY A 26 -12.45 -7.13 -25.63
C GLY A 26 -11.40 -7.59 -24.62
N LYS A 27 -10.12 -7.31 -24.90
CA LYS A 27 -9.04 -7.52 -23.93
C LYS A 27 -9.48 -6.93 -22.59
N PRO A 28 -9.29 -7.64 -21.46
CA PRO A 28 -9.56 -7.07 -20.15
C PRO A 28 -8.83 -5.73 -20.04
N THR A 29 -9.61 -4.67 -19.84
CA THR A 29 -9.08 -3.33 -19.57
C THR A 29 -8.18 -3.45 -18.33
N PRO A 30 -6.92 -2.97 -18.37
CA PRO A 30 -6.09 -2.95 -17.18
C PRO A 30 -6.86 -2.23 -16.06
N PRO A 31 -6.77 -2.70 -14.80
CA PRO A 31 -7.34 -1.96 -13.69
C PRO A 31 -6.72 -0.55 -13.71
N VAL A 32 -7.59 0.45 -13.50
CA VAL A 32 -7.25 1.88 -13.40
C VAL A 32 -5.87 2.04 -12.76
N SER A 33 -4.91 2.55 -13.53
CA SER A 33 -3.51 2.70 -13.16
C SER A 33 -3.40 3.28 -11.75
N ALA A 34 -3.01 2.47 -10.78
CA ALA A 34 -2.49 2.99 -9.52
C ALA A 34 -1.31 3.90 -9.90
N ALA A 35 -1.30 5.14 -9.41
CA ALA A 35 -0.17 6.03 -9.65
C ALA A 35 1.10 5.36 -9.13
N GLU A 36 2.20 5.47 -9.87
CA GLU A 36 3.49 4.89 -9.46
C GLU A 36 3.88 5.40 -8.06
N PRO A 37 4.36 4.53 -7.15
CA PRO A 37 4.79 4.95 -5.82
C PRO A 37 5.84 6.07 -5.88
N VAL A 38 5.67 7.09 -5.03
CA VAL A 38 6.67 8.15 -4.90
C VAL A 38 7.90 7.60 -4.18
N LYS A 39 9.10 7.74 -4.76
CA LYS A 39 10.34 7.35 -4.09
C LYS A 39 10.57 8.22 -2.86
N LEU A 40 10.57 7.61 -1.68
CA LEU A 40 10.83 8.25 -0.39
C LEU A 40 12.29 7.97 0.02
N SER A 41 12.94 8.98 0.57
CA SER A 41 14.30 8.87 1.10
C SER A 41 14.32 9.09 2.62
N TRP A 42 15.34 8.53 3.28
CA TRP A 42 15.56 8.74 4.71
C TRP A 42 15.80 10.21 5.06
N GLU A 43 16.44 10.96 4.16
CA GLU A 43 16.66 12.41 4.31
C GLU A 43 15.34 13.18 4.35
N THR A 44 14.33 12.74 3.59
CA THR A 44 13.00 13.36 3.61
C THR A 44 12.31 13.13 4.96
N LEU A 45 12.47 11.95 5.56
CA LEU A 45 11.93 11.63 6.89
C LEU A 45 12.59 12.44 8.02
N ARG A 46 13.77 13.03 7.77
CA ARG A 46 14.45 13.93 8.73
C ARG A 46 13.84 15.33 8.79
N ASP A 47 12.89 15.67 7.91
CA ASP A 47 12.13 16.91 7.99
C ASP A 47 11.07 16.83 9.09
N VAL A 48 11.53 16.75 10.34
CA VAL A 48 10.74 16.66 11.56
C VAL A 48 11.54 17.24 12.71
N THR A 49 10.84 17.89 13.64
CA THR A 49 11.42 18.36 14.89
C THR A 49 10.73 17.70 16.07
N PHE A 50 11.44 17.54 17.18
CA PHE A 50 10.91 16.88 18.37
C PHE A 50 10.96 17.79 19.59
N LYS A 51 9.89 17.77 20.37
CA LYS A 51 9.83 18.42 21.69
C LYS A 51 9.38 17.41 22.74
N LYS A 52 9.90 17.52 23.96
CA LYS A 52 9.39 16.72 25.08
C LYS A 52 7.98 17.20 25.43
N LYS A 53 7.03 16.27 25.49
CA LYS A 53 5.65 16.48 25.91
C LYS A 53 5.35 15.54 27.06
N TRP A 54 4.68 16.04 28.10
CA TRP A 54 4.21 15.24 29.23
C TRP A 54 2.93 14.51 28.83
N TYR A 55 2.88 13.20 29.04
CA TYR A 55 1.70 12.37 28.85
C TYR A 55 1.23 11.90 30.22
N ALA A 56 0.17 12.52 30.75
CA ALA A 56 -0.26 12.32 32.13
C ALA A 56 -0.74 10.89 32.40
N GLU A 57 -1.44 10.28 31.44
CA GLU A 57 -1.95 8.90 31.54
C GLU A 57 -0.81 7.89 31.74
N GLU A 58 0.29 8.07 31.02
CA GLU A 58 1.49 7.22 31.10
C GLU A 58 2.53 7.72 32.11
N SER A 59 2.28 8.87 32.74
CA SER A 59 3.18 9.53 33.69
C SER A 59 4.63 9.66 33.18
N VAL A 60 4.81 10.01 31.90
CA VAL A 60 6.13 10.06 31.26
C VAL A 60 6.26 11.21 30.26
N TYR A 61 7.50 11.69 30.06
CA TYR A 61 7.83 12.58 28.96
C TYR A 61 8.23 11.78 27.72
N MET A 62 7.57 12.03 26.59
CA MET A 62 7.97 11.47 25.30
C MET A 62 8.24 12.56 24.27
N LEU A 63 8.94 12.18 23.21
CA LEU A 63 9.19 13.07 22.07
C LEU A 63 7.92 13.19 21.23
N TYR A 64 7.43 14.41 21.06
CA TYR A 64 6.31 14.75 20.19
C TYR A 64 6.84 15.29 18.85
N PRO A 65 6.48 14.67 17.71
CA PRO A 65 6.93 15.12 16.40
C PRO A 65 6.18 16.38 15.95
N THR A 66 6.89 17.29 15.29
CA THR A 66 6.33 18.33 14.44
C THR A 66 6.92 18.14 13.05
N PHE A 67 6.12 17.56 12.16
CA PHE A 67 6.52 17.24 10.78
C PHE A 67 6.68 18.50 9.94
N GLY A 68 7.72 18.56 9.12
CA GLY A 68 7.96 19.68 8.22
C GLY A 68 7.26 19.54 6.87
N PRO A 69 7.34 20.59 6.03
CA PRO A 69 6.56 20.67 4.80
C PRO A 69 6.87 19.59 3.75
N SER A 70 8.11 19.07 3.71
CA SER A 70 8.49 18.08 2.69
C SER A 70 7.84 16.73 2.95
N ILE A 71 7.85 16.27 4.21
CA ILE A 71 7.24 14.99 4.57
C ILE A 71 5.71 15.09 4.69
N GLN A 72 5.17 16.24 5.13
CA GLN A 72 3.72 16.46 5.17
C GLN A 72 3.06 16.31 3.78
N LYS A 73 3.73 16.75 2.71
CA LYS A 73 3.24 16.59 1.33
C LYS A 73 3.10 15.13 0.89
N LEU A 74 3.79 14.21 1.57
CA LEU A 74 3.77 12.78 1.28
C LEU A 74 2.78 12.01 2.16
N ASN A 75 2.20 12.65 3.19
CA ASN A 75 1.20 12.01 4.04
C ASN A 75 0.00 11.55 3.20
N GLY A 76 -0.39 10.28 3.35
CA GLY A 76 -1.47 9.65 2.61
C GLY A 76 -1.13 9.26 1.17
N LYS A 77 0.09 9.51 0.68
CA LYS A 77 0.52 9.05 -0.64
C LYS A 77 1.10 7.65 -0.57
N THR A 78 0.98 6.91 -1.67
CA THR A 78 1.75 5.69 -1.89
C THR A 78 3.21 6.06 -2.12
N VAL A 79 4.09 5.53 -1.29
CA VAL A 79 5.54 5.75 -1.34
C VAL A 79 6.26 4.42 -1.44
N GLU A 80 7.50 4.47 -1.93
CA GLU A 80 8.44 3.35 -1.92
C GLU A 80 9.68 3.74 -1.10
N LEU A 81 10.09 2.87 -0.16
CA LEU A 81 11.25 3.09 0.69
C LEU A 81 12.08 1.81 0.83
N THR A 82 13.40 1.95 0.76
CA THR A 82 14.37 0.86 0.97
C THR A 82 15.08 1.03 2.30
N GLY A 83 15.18 -0.05 3.07
CA GLY A 83 15.90 -0.07 4.35
C GLY A 83 16.16 -1.47 4.88
N TYR A 84 16.65 -1.54 6.11
CA TYR A 84 16.87 -2.78 6.85
C TYR A 84 15.58 -3.23 7.52
N VAL A 85 15.19 -4.49 7.30
CA VAL A 85 14.01 -5.06 7.97
C VAL A 85 14.41 -5.57 9.34
N LEU A 86 13.82 -5.00 10.39
CA LEU A 86 14.09 -5.39 11.77
C LEU A 86 12.81 -5.92 12.42
N PRO A 87 12.87 -7.09 13.09
CA PRO A 87 11.75 -7.56 13.91
C PRO A 87 11.67 -6.73 15.19
N VAL A 88 10.47 -6.31 15.55
CA VAL A 88 10.17 -5.74 16.88
C VAL A 88 9.60 -6.84 17.78
N ASP A 89 8.69 -7.64 17.23
CA ASP A 89 8.12 -8.81 17.88
C ASP A 89 7.92 -9.91 16.81
N LEU A 90 8.67 -11.01 16.94
CA LEU A 90 8.61 -12.13 16.01
C LEU A 90 7.33 -12.94 16.16
N GLU A 91 6.78 -13.05 17.37
CA GLU A 91 5.57 -13.81 17.67
C GLU A 91 4.36 -13.11 17.05
N SER A 92 4.24 -11.79 17.27
CA SER A 92 3.18 -10.95 16.72
C SER A 92 3.41 -10.51 15.27
N ASN A 93 4.50 -10.96 14.64
CA ASN A 93 4.86 -10.61 13.25
C ASN A 93 5.01 -9.10 13.00
N ILE A 94 5.51 -8.36 14.00
CA ILE A 94 5.69 -6.91 13.94
C ILE A 94 7.10 -6.60 13.46
N TYR A 95 7.17 -5.87 12.34
CA TYR A 95 8.42 -5.45 11.73
C TYR A 95 8.46 -3.94 11.53
N VAL A 96 9.67 -3.42 11.48
CA VAL A 96 9.96 -2.05 11.04
C VAL A 96 10.93 -2.06 9.87
N LEU A 97 10.92 -0.98 9.11
CA LEU A 97 11.97 -0.62 8.20
C LEU A 97 12.86 0.42 8.88
N SER A 98 14.17 0.19 8.90
CA SER A 98 15.15 1.04 9.56
C SER A 98 16.16 1.59 8.56
N ALA A 99 16.60 2.84 8.78
CA ALA A 99 17.69 3.46 8.04
C ALA A 99 19.03 2.76 8.31
N PHE A 100 19.18 2.16 9.49
CA PHE A 100 20.40 1.54 10.01
C PHE A 100 20.19 0.07 10.35
N PRO A 101 21.25 -0.76 10.32
CA PRO A 101 21.17 -2.14 10.80
C PRO A 101 20.85 -2.19 12.30
N TYR A 102 20.46 -3.37 12.78
CA TYR A 102 20.07 -3.64 14.16
C TYR A 102 21.04 -3.06 15.18
N SER A 103 22.35 -3.19 14.93
CA SER A 103 23.43 -2.73 15.83
C SER A 103 23.44 -1.22 16.11
N ALA A 104 22.75 -0.41 15.32
CA ALA A 104 22.70 1.05 15.45
C ALA A 104 21.28 1.63 15.27
N CYS A 105 20.24 0.80 15.40
CA CYS A 105 18.87 1.24 15.14
C CYS A 105 18.29 2.10 16.28
N PHE A 106 17.14 2.71 16.02
CA PHE A 106 16.39 3.53 16.98
C PHE A 106 16.14 2.81 18.31
N PHE A 107 15.69 1.56 18.28
CA PHE A 107 15.38 0.79 19.49
C PHE A 107 16.62 0.43 20.32
N CYS A 108 17.81 0.44 19.71
CA CYS A 108 19.09 0.24 20.38
C CYS A 108 19.69 1.55 20.91
N GLY A 109 19.01 2.69 20.74
CA GLY A 109 19.49 4.01 21.13
C GLY A 109 20.55 4.63 20.21
N GLY A 110 20.82 4.01 19.05
CA GLY A 110 21.84 4.46 18.09
C GLY A 110 21.36 5.54 17.11
N ALA A 111 20.05 5.75 17.01
CA ALA A 111 19.44 6.67 16.07
C ALA A 111 18.16 7.31 16.64
N GLY A 112 17.70 8.40 16.01
CA GLY A 112 16.47 9.08 16.39
C GLY A 112 15.21 8.42 15.83
N PRO A 113 14.02 8.79 16.33
CA PRO A 113 12.74 8.21 15.89
C PRO A 113 12.43 8.50 14.41
N GLU A 114 13.15 9.42 13.78
CA GLU A 114 13.05 9.69 12.34
C GLU A 114 13.69 8.61 11.45
N SER A 115 14.48 7.70 12.03
CA SER A 115 15.21 6.66 11.30
C SER A 115 14.47 5.32 11.21
N VAL A 116 13.19 5.27 11.60
CA VAL A 116 12.41 4.03 11.69
C VAL A 116 10.98 4.24 11.20
N VAL A 117 10.47 3.27 10.46
CA VAL A 117 9.11 3.25 9.89
C VAL A 117 8.42 1.94 10.26
N SER A 118 7.23 2.01 10.84
CA SER A 118 6.41 0.81 11.09
C SER A 118 5.93 0.20 9.78
N LEU A 119 6.10 -1.11 9.60
CA LEU A 119 5.53 -1.83 8.47
C LEU A 119 4.19 -2.46 8.89
N LYS A 120 3.09 -1.97 8.32
CA LYS A 120 1.75 -2.56 8.53
C LYS A 120 1.35 -3.29 7.25
N PHE A 121 1.58 -4.59 7.22
CA PHE A 121 1.26 -5.43 6.06
C PHE A 121 -0.25 -5.63 5.90
N LYS A 122 -0.77 -5.67 4.65
CA LYS A 122 -2.18 -6.02 4.39
C LYS A 122 -2.52 -7.43 4.88
N LYS A 123 -1.73 -8.41 4.44
CA LYS A 123 -1.78 -9.82 4.82
C LYS A 123 -0.40 -10.41 4.53
N SER A 124 0.32 -10.83 5.55
CA SER A 124 1.60 -11.51 5.35
C SER A 124 1.95 -12.37 6.54
N ASP A 125 2.15 -13.67 6.29
CA ASP A 125 2.79 -14.59 7.23
C ASP A 125 4.30 -14.67 6.96
N LYS A 126 4.80 -13.83 6.05
CA LYS A 126 6.21 -13.83 5.65
C LYS A 126 7.05 -13.32 6.80
N LYS A 127 8.01 -14.15 7.21
CA LYS A 127 9.11 -13.75 8.10
C LYS A 127 10.27 -13.19 7.27
N PHE A 128 10.89 -12.16 7.79
CA PHE A 128 12.07 -11.53 7.21
C PHE A 128 13.30 -11.85 8.04
N LYS A 129 14.47 -11.94 7.39
CA LYS A 129 15.72 -12.04 8.13
C LYS A 129 16.06 -10.66 8.69
N THR A 130 16.54 -10.61 9.93
CA THR A 130 17.06 -9.37 10.52
C THR A 130 18.18 -8.80 9.63
N ASP A 131 18.20 -7.49 9.46
CA ASP A 131 19.15 -6.74 8.63
C ASP A 131 19.08 -7.05 7.12
N GLU A 132 18.04 -7.76 6.69
CA GLU A 132 17.78 -7.92 5.27
C GLU A 132 17.39 -6.56 4.66
N ARG A 133 18.12 -6.14 3.63
CA ARG A 133 17.83 -4.87 2.94
C ARG A 133 16.77 -5.07 1.87
N ARG A 134 15.57 -4.52 2.09
CA ARG A 134 14.40 -4.70 1.22
C ARG A 134 13.74 -3.37 0.90
N THR A 135 13.03 -3.36 -0.22
CA THR A 135 12.19 -2.24 -0.65
C THR A 135 10.73 -2.59 -0.41
N PHE A 136 9.99 -1.67 0.18
CA PHE A 136 8.55 -1.78 0.39
C PHE A 136 7.84 -0.58 -0.22
N HIS A 137 6.67 -0.83 -0.78
CA HIS A 137 5.72 0.22 -1.11
C HIS A 137 4.49 0.15 -0.20
N GLY A 138 3.83 1.29 -0.01
CA GLY A 138 2.63 1.38 0.81
C GLY A 138 2.20 2.83 1.03
N THR A 139 1.14 3.05 1.77
CA THR A 139 0.64 4.40 2.06
C THR A 139 1.36 4.97 3.27
N LEU A 140 2.10 6.06 3.09
CA LEU A 140 2.73 6.76 4.21
C LEU A 140 1.67 7.40 5.11
N LYS A 141 1.76 7.16 6.42
CA LYS A 141 0.98 7.85 7.45
C LYS A 141 1.93 8.51 8.44
N LEU A 142 1.64 9.78 8.72
CA LEU A 142 2.30 10.56 9.75
C LEU A 142 1.48 10.48 11.03
N ASN A 143 2.10 10.06 12.11
CA ASN A 143 1.48 9.89 13.41
C ASN A 143 2.16 10.81 14.43
N ALA A 144 1.41 11.76 15.00
CA ALA A 144 1.89 12.60 16.10
C ALA A 144 1.18 12.30 17.43
N ASP A 145 -0.02 11.72 17.35
CA ASP A 145 -0.97 11.73 18.46
C ASP A 145 -1.09 10.36 19.15
N ASN A 146 -0.88 9.26 18.44
CA ASN A 146 -0.91 7.93 19.02
C ASN A 146 0.48 7.51 19.52
N ILE A 147 0.69 7.62 20.83
CA ILE A 147 1.95 7.28 21.51
C ILE A 147 2.32 5.79 21.43
N TYR A 148 1.39 4.91 21.09
CA TYR A 148 1.63 3.47 20.97
C TYR A 148 2.03 3.06 19.54
N GLU A 149 2.13 4.02 18.61
CA GLU A 149 2.63 3.80 17.26
C GLU A 149 3.83 4.70 16.95
N LEU A 150 4.67 4.26 16.01
CA LEU A 150 5.79 5.06 15.54
C LEU A 150 5.31 6.29 14.76
N ASN A 151 6.17 7.30 14.66
CA ASN A 151 5.84 8.56 13.97
C ASN A 151 5.58 8.38 12.47
N TYR A 152 6.21 7.36 11.88
CA TYR A 152 6.09 7.01 10.48
C TYR A 152 5.57 5.59 10.34
N ILE A 153 4.49 5.44 9.57
CA ILE A 153 3.86 4.15 9.33
C ILE A 153 3.72 3.99 7.81
N LEU A 154 4.18 2.85 7.30
CA LEU A 154 3.87 2.41 5.95
C LEU A 154 2.67 1.47 6.06
N ALA A 155 1.48 2.04 5.90
CA ALA A 155 0.24 1.29 5.84
C ALA A 155 0.18 0.49 4.54
N ASP A 156 -0.52 -0.63 4.57
CA ASP A 156 -0.70 -1.47 3.38
C ASP A 156 0.63 -1.92 2.74
N ALA A 157 1.65 -2.10 3.58
CA ALA A 157 3.01 -2.38 3.13
C ALA A 157 3.08 -3.70 2.36
N GLU A 158 3.72 -3.66 1.20
CA GLU A 158 4.00 -4.81 0.36
C GLU A 158 5.47 -4.75 -0.08
N MET A 159 6.16 -5.88 -0.07
CA MET A 159 7.56 -5.97 -0.48
C MET A 159 7.64 -5.95 -2.00
N VAL A 160 8.48 -5.07 -2.55
CA VAL A 160 8.75 -5.04 -3.99
C VAL A 160 9.62 -6.25 -4.36
N ALA A 161 9.23 -6.99 -5.39
CA ALA A 161 10.02 -8.11 -5.91
C ALA A 161 11.33 -7.56 -6.51
N GLN A 162 12.44 -8.25 -6.22
CA GLN A 162 13.76 -7.94 -6.78
C GLN A 162 13.94 -8.64 -8.12
#